data_AF-A0A310S4S4-F1
#
_entry.id   AF-A0A310S4S4-F1
#
_cell.length_a   1.000
_cell.length_b   1.000
_cell.length_c   1.000
_cell.angle_alpha   90.00
_cell.angle_beta   90.00
_cell.angle_gamma   90.00
#
_symmetry.space_group_name_H-M   'P 1'
#
loop_
_entity.id
_entity.type
_entity.pdbx_description
1 polymer ?
#
loop_
_entity_poly.entity_id
_entity_poly.type
_entity_poly.pdbx_seq_one_letter_code
_entity_poly.pdbx_strand_id
1 'polypeptide(L)'
;ELKLGSLNTERYRYFWREMLTRVQMPDIWRKIEIAWQTLEHAFDFKDYSISLLLDSLQEAELQRRTANGAHIEIIDRSLKAHQARLTNVDTLFYGNISTTLADNVFQSENINYYRNKREIALRKINLLRNRRDENTSNIATSTAISKIDSFVEDRENEKRIITTQLQKKLENLWNHLRNLFSHYYKRTEDRQKGYETIKKKDQVDQQTIARQHLRIAILFEEIVKFRGKIASYKKQSAIQLQEIIRESNFFYNIYRETNERFISGYKRDKEKAMIMSKEYNRSVKYMESLMTKAERIHAYMQICRKYETQDEKILPIMDSYPMRLPTIDNDILPLQMAMKDFQRSIHFWRRLGFARLIATELRIKRNQLFAQTDHLRKSVKRSFTNRTS
;
A
#
# COMPACT_ATOMS: atom_id res chain seq x y z
N GLU A 1 -53.42 -20.46 36.03
CA GLU A 1 -52.56 -21.44 35.30
C GLU A 1 -51.69 -20.79 34.22
N LEU A 2 -52.25 -20.02 33.26
CA LEU A 2 -51.47 -19.32 32.23
C LEU A 2 -50.38 -18.35 32.76
N LYS A 3 -50.63 -17.62 33.87
CA LYS A 3 -49.63 -16.76 34.53
C LYS A 3 -48.48 -17.54 35.19
N LEU A 4 -48.76 -18.75 35.70
CA LEU A 4 -47.70 -19.62 36.23
C LEU A 4 -46.86 -20.20 35.09
N GLY A 5 -47.50 -20.55 33.97
CA GLY A 5 -46.82 -21.01 32.76
C GLY A 5 -45.87 -19.96 32.18
N SER A 6 -46.31 -18.69 32.06
CA SER A 6 -45.45 -17.60 31.57
C SER A 6 -44.26 -17.36 32.49
N LEU A 7 -44.47 -17.33 33.81
CA LEU A 7 -43.40 -17.16 34.80
C LEU A 7 -42.40 -18.32 34.74
N ASN A 8 -42.88 -19.56 34.53
CA ASN A 8 -42.02 -20.72 34.38
C ASN A 8 -41.20 -20.64 33.09
N THR A 9 -41.79 -20.25 31.95
CA THR A 9 -41.05 -20.08 30.69
C THR A 9 -39.99 -18.98 30.75
N GLU A 10 -40.26 -17.89 31.46
CA GLU A 10 -39.29 -16.81 31.66
C GLU A 10 -38.14 -17.26 32.56
N ARG A 11 -38.47 -18.03 33.61
CA ARG A 11 -37.48 -18.65 34.50
C ARG A 11 -36.61 -19.67 33.77
N TYR A 12 -37.19 -20.49 32.90
CA TYR A 12 -36.42 -21.39 32.02
C TYR A 12 -35.57 -20.62 31.02
N ARG A 13 -36.07 -19.54 30.40
CA ARG A 13 -35.26 -18.71 29.50
C ARG A 13 -34.09 -18.04 30.21
N TYR A 14 -34.31 -17.54 31.43
CA TYR A 14 -33.25 -16.99 32.25
C TYR A 14 -32.22 -18.07 32.58
N PHE A 15 -32.65 -19.24 33.03
CA PHE A 15 -31.78 -20.38 33.32
C PHE A 15 -31.00 -20.83 32.09
N TRP A 16 -31.64 -20.94 30.93
CA TRP A 16 -30.98 -21.28 29.67
C TRP A 16 -29.97 -20.22 29.23
N ARG A 17 -30.28 -18.93 29.38
CA ARG A 17 -29.32 -17.86 29.10
C ARG A 17 -28.14 -17.90 30.06
N GLU A 18 -28.38 -18.10 31.35
CA GLU A 18 -27.34 -18.20 32.36
C GLU A 18 -26.45 -19.44 32.12
N MET A 19 -27.05 -20.58 31.78
CA MET A 19 -26.32 -21.79 31.46
C MET A 19 -25.51 -21.61 30.17
N LEU A 20 -26.10 -20.98 29.14
CA LEU A 20 -25.41 -20.71 27.88
C LEU A 20 -24.26 -19.70 28.07
N THR A 21 -24.44 -18.65 28.86
CA THR A 21 -23.35 -17.71 29.17
C THR A 21 -22.27 -18.37 30.01
N ARG A 22 -22.61 -19.21 30.98
CA ARG A 22 -21.60 -19.98 31.75
C ARG A 22 -20.78 -20.92 30.87
N VAL A 23 -21.39 -21.53 29.85
CA VAL A 23 -20.70 -22.44 28.94
C VAL A 23 -19.91 -21.69 27.84
N GLN A 24 -20.47 -20.63 27.27
CA GLN A 24 -19.86 -19.92 26.13
C GLN A 24 -18.91 -18.79 26.53
N MET A 25 -19.08 -18.15 27.69
CA MET A 25 -18.20 -17.05 28.10
C MET A 25 -16.74 -17.47 28.23
N PRO A 26 -16.39 -18.65 28.81
CA PRO A 26 -15.00 -19.10 28.84
C PRO A 26 -14.38 -19.24 27.44
N ASP A 27 -15.15 -19.71 26.46
CA ASP A 27 -14.70 -19.82 25.07
C ASP A 27 -14.53 -18.45 24.39
N ILE A 28 -15.42 -17.50 24.67
CA ILE A 28 -15.31 -16.13 24.17
C ILE A 28 -14.08 -15.46 24.79
N TRP A 29 -13.88 -15.60 26.10
CA TRP A 29 -12.70 -15.09 26.80
C TRP A 29 -11.41 -15.68 26.24
N ARG A 30 -11.37 -16.99 26.01
CA ARG A 30 -10.22 -17.65 25.37
C ARG A 30 -9.96 -17.12 23.96
N LYS A 31 -11.00 -16.85 23.17
CA LYS A 31 -10.84 -16.27 21.82
C LYS A 31 -10.33 -14.83 21.87
N ILE A 32 -10.83 -14.03 22.82
CA ILE A 32 -10.36 -12.65 23.05
C ILE A 32 -8.89 -12.67 23.47
N GLU A 33 -8.53 -13.57 24.38
CA GLU A 33 -7.14 -13.74 24.85
C GLU A 33 -6.20 -14.14 23.70
N ILE A 34 -6.58 -15.10 22.87
CA ILE A 34 -5.79 -15.49 21.68
C ILE A 34 -5.66 -14.31 20.71
N ALA A 35 -6.75 -13.58 20.47
CA ALA A 35 -6.74 -12.41 19.59
C ALA A 35 -5.84 -11.30 20.16
N TRP A 36 -5.88 -11.08 21.47
CA TRP A 36 -5.02 -10.14 22.18
C TRP A 36 -3.55 -10.51 22.03
N GLN A 37 -3.18 -11.76 22.35
CA GLN A 37 -1.80 -12.26 22.20
C GLN A 37 -1.30 -12.17 20.76
N THR A 38 -2.16 -12.48 19.78
CA THR A 38 -1.82 -12.37 18.36
C THR A 38 -1.53 -10.92 17.96
N LEU A 39 -2.30 -9.98 18.51
CA LEU A 39 -2.15 -8.55 18.25
C LEU A 39 -0.92 -7.97 18.94
N GLU A 40 -0.61 -8.42 20.16
CA GLU A 40 0.62 -8.08 20.89
C GLU A 40 1.87 -8.56 20.13
N HIS A 41 1.90 -9.82 19.70
CA HIS A 41 2.97 -10.33 18.85
C HIS A 41 3.12 -9.57 17.52
N ALA A 42 2.00 -9.14 16.92
CA ALA A 42 2.04 -8.34 15.70
C ALA A 42 2.61 -6.93 15.95
N PHE A 43 2.40 -6.35 17.14
CA PHE A 43 3.04 -5.10 17.52
C PHE A 43 4.53 -5.29 17.78
N ASP A 44 4.92 -6.31 18.56
CA ASP A 44 6.34 -6.60 18.81
C ASP A 44 7.12 -6.81 17.51
N PHE A 45 6.55 -7.54 16.55
CA PHE A 45 7.18 -7.75 15.25
C PHE A 45 7.32 -6.46 14.45
N LYS A 46 6.33 -5.56 14.53
CA LYS A 46 6.39 -4.26 13.87
C LYS A 46 7.43 -3.36 14.52
N ASP A 47 7.47 -3.30 15.85
CA ASP A 47 8.44 -2.49 16.59
C ASP A 47 9.87 -2.96 16.37
N TYR A 48 10.08 -4.28 16.33
CA TYR A 48 11.35 -4.88 15.92
C TYR A 48 11.71 -4.51 14.47
N SER A 49 10.76 -4.61 13.54
CA SER A 49 10.98 -4.24 12.13
C SER A 49 11.31 -2.75 11.97
N ILE A 50 10.63 -1.87 12.70
CA ILE A 50 10.91 -0.44 12.74
C ILE A 50 12.31 -0.18 13.29
N SER A 51 12.68 -0.84 14.39
CA SER A 51 14.01 -0.69 15.00
C SER A 51 15.12 -1.12 14.04
N LEU A 52 14.96 -2.27 13.38
CA LEU A 52 15.90 -2.76 12.37
C LEU A 52 16.02 -1.79 11.18
N LEU A 53 14.90 -1.22 10.72
CA LEU A 53 14.90 -0.23 9.65
C LEU A 53 15.60 1.07 10.08
N LEU A 54 15.40 1.53 11.31
CA LEU A 54 16.08 2.70 11.86
C LEU A 54 17.60 2.48 11.95
N ASP A 55 18.05 1.32 12.42
CA ASP A 55 19.47 0.98 12.46
C ASP A 55 20.08 0.97 11.06
N SER A 56 19.39 0.35 10.08
CA SER A 56 19.85 0.32 8.68
C SER A 56 19.91 1.72 8.06
N LEU A 57 18.98 2.60 8.41
CA LEU A 57 18.96 4.00 7.98
C LEU A 57 20.15 4.76 8.56
N GLN A 58 20.43 4.57 9.84
CA GLN A 58 21.56 5.19 10.53
C GLN A 58 22.89 4.73 9.93
N GLU A 59 23.03 3.43 9.64
CA GLU A 59 24.22 2.89 8.99
C GLU A 59 24.40 3.47 7.58
N ALA A 60 23.34 3.52 6.78
CA ALA A 60 23.37 4.12 5.45
C ALA A 60 23.74 5.61 5.49
N GLU A 61 23.24 6.35 6.48
CA GLU A 61 23.59 7.75 6.67
C GLU A 61 25.07 7.90 7.06
N LEU A 62 25.59 7.07 7.97
CA LEU A 62 26.99 7.08 8.36
C LEU A 62 27.90 6.78 7.16
N GLN A 63 27.57 5.76 6.37
CA GLN A 63 28.30 5.43 5.14
C GLN A 63 28.29 6.61 4.15
N ARG A 64 27.15 7.28 3.95
CA ARG A 64 27.04 8.47 3.10
C ARG A 64 27.92 9.62 3.61
N ARG A 65 27.93 9.89 4.93
CA ARG A 65 28.76 10.94 5.52
C ARG A 65 30.25 10.63 5.33
N THR A 66 30.68 9.39 5.55
CA THR A 66 32.07 8.95 5.36
C THR A 66 32.49 9.05 3.90
N ALA A 67 31.66 8.59 2.96
CA ALA A 67 31.94 8.68 1.53
C ALA A 67 32.06 10.14 1.08
N ASN A 68 31.14 11.00 1.51
CA ASN A 68 31.22 12.44 1.21
C ASN A 68 32.48 13.08 1.79
N GLY A 69 32.88 12.72 3.02
CA GLY A 69 34.13 13.17 3.63
C GLY A 69 35.35 12.78 2.78
N ALA A 70 35.42 11.51 2.33
CA ALA A 70 36.49 11.03 1.47
C ALA A 70 36.52 11.75 0.11
N HIS A 71 35.36 12.02 -0.50
CA HIS A 71 35.29 12.77 -1.76
C HIS A 71 35.79 14.21 -1.60
N ILE A 72 35.39 14.90 -0.52
CA ILE A 72 35.86 16.26 -0.22
C ILE A 72 37.38 16.25 -0.03
N GLU A 73 37.92 15.27 0.69
CA GLU A 73 39.36 15.16 0.90
C GLU A 73 40.13 14.93 -0.42
N ILE A 74 39.61 14.10 -1.32
CA ILE A 74 40.20 13.89 -2.65
C ILE A 74 40.20 15.20 -3.46
N ILE A 75 39.09 15.94 -3.45
CA ILE A 75 38.97 17.22 -4.15
C ILE A 75 39.98 18.23 -3.56
N ASP A 76 40.08 18.33 -2.24
CA ASP A 76 41.02 19.23 -1.56
C ASP A 76 42.49 18.87 -1.88
N ARG A 77 42.86 17.58 -1.87
CA ARG A 77 44.20 17.14 -2.29
C ARG A 77 44.48 17.49 -3.76
N SER A 78 43.50 17.30 -4.63
CA SER A 78 43.61 17.66 -6.04
C SER A 78 43.81 19.17 -6.22
N LEU A 79 43.02 19.98 -5.52
CA LEU A 79 43.09 21.44 -5.56
C LEU A 79 44.46 21.93 -5.08
N LYS A 80 44.97 21.39 -3.96
CA LYS A 80 46.32 21.68 -3.45
C LYS A 80 47.40 21.31 -4.46
N ALA A 81 47.29 20.16 -5.13
CA ALA A 81 48.24 19.75 -6.16
C ALA A 81 48.21 20.68 -7.38
N HIS A 82 47.02 21.10 -7.83
CA HIS A 82 46.86 22.05 -8.92
C HIS A 82 47.40 23.44 -8.56
N GLN A 83 47.17 23.89 -7.32
CA GLN A 83 47.71 25.15 -6.83
C GLN A 83 49.24 25.12 -6.79
N ALA A 84 49.85 24.03 -6.30
CA ALA A 84 51.31 23.87 -6.31
C ALA A 84 51.90 23.81 -7.73
N ARG A 85 51.18 23.21 -8.69
CA ARG A 85 51.58 23.23 -10.10
C ARG A 85 51.50 24.63 -10.69
N LEU A 86 50.45 25.38 -10.37
CA LEU A 86 50.27 26.74 -10.86
C LEU A 86 51.38 27.66 -10.33
N THR A 87 51.66 27.61 -9.02
CA THR A 87 52.74 28.40 -8.43
C THR A 87 54.11 28.06 -9.03
N ASN A 88 54.38 26.77 -9.32
CA ASN A 88 55.62 26.38 -9.99
C ASN A 88 55.71 26.89 -11.44
N VAL A 89 54.60 26.88 -12.18
CA VAL A 89 54.58 27.45 -13.54
C VAL A 89 54.80 28.95 -13.48
N ASP A 90 54.17 29.65 -12.54
CA ASP A 90 54.35 31.08 -12.36
C ASP A 90 55.81 31.42 -12.01
N THR A 91 56.42 30.71 -11.06
CA THR A 91 57.82 30.95 -10.70
C THR A 91 58.78 30.70 -11.87
N LEU A 92 58.56 29.65 -12.65
CA LEU A 92 59.35 29.37 -13.85
C LEU A 92 59.14 30.45 -14.93
N PHE A 93 57.90 30.92 -15.12
CA PHE A 93 57.58 31.95 -16.10
C PHE A 93 58.24 33.29 -15.74
N TYR A 94 58.03 33.77 -14.52
CA TYR A 94 58.66 35.01 -14.04
C TYR A 94 60.19 34.89 -13.97
N GLY A 95 60.71 33.72 -13.59
CA GLY A 95 62.14 33.42 -13.61
C GLY A 95 62.73 33.52 -15.02
N ASN A 96 62.10 32.88 -16.01
CA ASN A 96 62.53 32.94 -17.41
C ASN A 96 62.47 34.35 -17.99
N ILE A 97 61.44 35.14 -17.65
CA ILE A 97 61.37 36.54 -18.07
C ILE A 97 62.53 37.33 -17.47
N SER A 98 62.81 37.14 -16.18
CA SER A 98 63.91 37.85 -15.52
C SER A 98 65.27 37.51 -16.12
N THR A 99 65.53 36.22 -16.40
CA THR A 99 66.80 35.79 -17.01
C THR A 99 66.94 36.26 -18.45
N THR A 100 65.89 36.14 -19.27
CA THR A 100 65.93 36.59 -20.67
C THR A 100 66.08 38.10 -20.77
N LEU A 101 65.47 38.88 -19.88
CA LEU A 101 65.68 40.33 -19.81
C LEU A 101 67.14 40.65 -19.42
N ALA A 102 67.70 39.96 -18.42
CA ALA A 102 69.10 40.15 -18.03
C ALA A 102 70.07 39.81 -19.17
N ASP A 103 69.86 38.69 -19.87
CA ASP A 103 70.66 38.27 -21.01
C ASP A 103 70.58 39.25 -22.16
N ASN A 104 69.38 39.78 -22.47
CA ASN A 104 69.19 40.79 -23.51
C ASN A 104 69.91 42.11 -23.18
N VAL A 105 69.87 42.55 -21.92
CA VAL A 105 70.62 43.74 -21.46
C VAL A 105 72.12 43.52 -21.63
N PHE A 106 72.65 42.37 -21.19
CA PHE A 106 74.06 42.03 -21.33
C PHE A 106 74.51 41.93 -22.80
N GLN A 107 73.70 41.33 -23.67
CA GLN A 107 73.98 41.28 -25.11
C GLN A 107 73.98 42.67 -25.74
N SER A 108 73.01 43.51 -25.39
CA SER A 108 72.91 44.89 -25.88
C SER A 108 74.14 45.72 -25.50
N GLU A 109 74.59 45.62 -24.24
CA GLU A 109 75.80 46.29 -23.77
C GLU A 109 77.07 45.82 -24.52
N ASN A 110 77.22 44.51 -24.71
CA ASN A 110 78.34 43.95 -25.49
C ASN A 110 78.32 44.42 -26.94
N ILE A 111 77.17 44.39 -27.61
CA ILE A 111 77.02 44.87 -28.98
C ILE A 111 77.42 46.35 -29.06
N ASN A 112 76.98 47.16 -28.09
CA ASN A 112 77.32 48.58 -28.03
C ASN A 112 78.84 48.79 -27.84
N TYR A 113 79.48 48.02 -26.96
CA TYR A 113 80.92 48.04 -26.74
C TYR A 113 81.71 47.74 -28.02
N TYR A 114 81.40 46.63 -28.70
CA TYR A 114 82.09 46.24 -29.93
C TYR A 114 81.83 47.21 -31.08
N ARG A 115 80.60 47.74 -31.20
CA ARG A 115 80.25 48.77 -32.17
C ARG A 115 81.12 50.02 -31.98
N ASN A 116 81.23 50.51 -30.75
CA ASN A 116 82.02 51.70 -30.43
C ASN A 116 83.53 51.47 -30.71
N LYS A 117 84.06 50.31 -30.32
CA LYS A 117 85.46 49.93 -30.60
C LYS A 117 85.76 49.89 -32.11
N ARG A 118 84.85 49.32 -32.90
CA ARG A 118 84.98 49.22 -34.37
C ARG A 118 84.88 50.59 -35.02
N GLU A 119 84.00 51.46 -34.55
CA GLU A 119 83.86 52.83 -35.04
C GLU A 119 85.14 53.65 -34.80
N ILE A 120 85.75 53.53 -33.62
CA ILE A 120 87.04 54.17 -33.30
C ILE A 120 88.15 53.66 -34.24
N ALA A 121 88.20 52.36 -34.51
CA ALA A 121 89.19 51.78 -35.43
C ALA A 121 89.00 52.28 -36.87
N LEU A 122 87.75 52.36 -37.35
CA LEU A 122 87.44 52.89 -38.68
C LEU A 122 87.80 54.37 -38.81
N ARG A 123 87.58 55.18 -37.77
CA ARG A 123 88.03 56.59 -37.74
C ARG A 123 89.56 56.70 -37.86
N LYS A 124 90.32 55.82 -37.20
CA LYS A 124 91.79 55.75 -37.31
C LYS A 124 92.25 55.33 -38.71
N ILE A 125 91.59 54.35 -39.33
CA ILE A 125 91.94 53.87 -40.67
C ILE A 125 91.65 54.94 -41.73
N ASN A 126 90.53 55.68 -41.65
CA ASN A 126 90.26 56.78 -42.57
C ASN A 126 91.29 57.92 -42.45
N LEU A 127 91.77 58.23 -41.24
CA LEU A 127 92.86 59.19 -41.04
C LEU A 127 94.19 58.72 -41.65
N LEU A 128 94.49 57.42 -41.60
CA LEU A 128 95.69 56.84 -42.17
C LEU A 128 95.61 56.69 -43.70
N ARG A 129 94.44 56.35 -44.24
CA ARG A 129 94.19 56.21 -45.68
C ARG A 129 94.29 57.56 -46.39
N ASN A 130 93.71 58.61 -45.81
CA ASN A 130 93.83 59.97 -46.35
C ASN A 130 95.28 60.51 -46.34
N ARG A 131 96.23 59.90 -45.62
CA ARG A 131 97.66 60.26 -45.64
C ARG A 131 98.51 59.41 -46.59
N ARG A 132 97.97 58.33 -47.15
CA ARG A 132 98.73 57.34 -47.94
C ARG A 132 98.43 57.37 -49.45
N ASP A 133 97.33 58.01 -49.85
CA ASP A 133 96.85 58.05 -51.23
C ASP A 133 97.57 59.05 -52.15
N GLU A 134 98.66 59.69 -51.69
CA GLU A 134 99.41 60.65 -52.53
C GLU A 134 100.81 60.18 -52.95
N ASN A 135 101.33 59.02 -52.50
CA ASN A 135 102.76 58.75 -52.78
C ASN A 135 103.29 57.32 -52.92
N THR A 136 102.48 56.26 -53.12
CA THR A 136 103.06 54.90 -53.24
C THR A 136 102.33 53.92 -54.16
N SER A 137 101.78 54.37 -55.30
CA SER A 137 101.13 53.45 -56.27
C SER A 137 102.03 52.93 -57.40
N ASN A 138 103.24 53.46 -57.63
CA ASN A 138 103.94 53.22 -58.91
C ASN A 138 105.32 52.54 -58.85
N ILE A 139 105.79 52.01 -57.71
CA ILE A 139 107.19 51.49 -57.63
C ILE A 139 107.31 50.06 -57.05
N ALA A 140 106.24 49.44 -56.57
CA ALA A 140 106.33 48.14 -55.88
C ALA A 140 106.03 46.90 -56.75
N THR A 141 105.61 47.07 -58.01
CA THR A 141 105.17 45.93 -58.86
C THR A 141 106.24 45.37 -59.79
N SER A 142 107.40 46.04 -59.98
CA SER A 142 108.44 45.54 -60.90
C SER A 142 109.63 44.82 -60.24
N THR A 143 109.72 44.78 -58.90
CA THR A 143 110.85 44.14 -58.18
C THR A 143 110.52 42.79 -57.52
N ALA A 144 109.27 42.32 -57.59
CA ALA A 144 108.85 41.08 -56.93
C ALA A 144 109.18 39.79 -57.71
N ILE A 145 109.45 39.88 -59.01
CA ILE A 145 109.50 38.70 -59.90
C ILE A 145 110.86 37.98 -59.86
N SER A 146 111.94 38.65 -59.45
CA SER A 146 113.27 38.02 -59.35
C SER A 146 113.52 37.28 -58.02
N LYS A 147 112.60 37.35 -57.05
CA LYS A 147 112.65 36.53 -55.82
C LYS A 147 111.88 35.21 -55.94
N ILE A 148 111.22 34.95 -57.07
CA ILE A 148 110.26 33.85 -57.20
C ILE A 148 110.93 32.47 -57.12
N ASP A 149 112.16 32.29 -57.61
CA ASP A 149 112.75 30.95 -57.71
C ASP A 149 113.37 30.42 -56.40
N SER A 150 113.91 31.28 -55.52
CA SER A 150 114.32 30.86 -54.17
C SER A 150 113.12 30.65 -53.23
N PHE A 151 111.95 31.20 -53.58
CA PHE A 151 110.70 31.00 -52.85
C PHE A 151 110.01 29.68 -53.21
N VAL A 152 110.26 29.08 -54.38
CA VAL A 152 109.56 27.85 -54.80
C VAL A 152 109.98 26.64 -53.96
N GLU A 153 111.26 26.52 -53.60
CA GLU A 153 111.78 25.39 -52.82
C GLU A 153 111.41 25.50 -51.33
N ASP A 154 111.48 26.69 -50.74
CA ASP A 154 110.95 26.99 -49.40
C ASP A 154 109.42 26.82 -49.34
N ARG A 155 108.69 27.19 -50.41
CA ARG A 155 107.24 27.00 -50.49
C ARG A 155 106.83 25.54 -50.55
N GLU A 156 107.61 24.67 -51.21
CA GLU A 156 107.28 23.22 -51.26
C GLU A 156 107.54 22.56 -49.89
N ASN A 157 108.57 22.99 -49.16
CA ASN A 157 108.83 22.54 -47.78
C ASN A 157 107.80 23.10 -46.79
N GLU A 158 107.44 24.38 -46.87
CA GLU A 158 106.35 24.98 -46.09
C GLU A 158 105.03 24.29 -46.40
N LYS A 159 104.74 23.98 -47.67
CA LYS A 159 103.54 23.24 -48.05
C LYS A 159 103.50 21.86 -47.41
N ARG A 160 104.61 21.12 -47.38
CA ARG A 160 104.70 19.81 -46.68
C ARG A 160 104.46 19.96 -45.17
N ILE A 161 105.07 20.97 -44.53
CA ILE A 161 104.87 21.26 -43.11
C ILE A 161 103.42 21.67 -42.82
N ILE A 162 102.82 22.52 -43.65
CA ILE A 162 101.43 22.98 -43.52
C ILE A 162 100.47 21.83 -43.77
N THR A 163 100.71 20.96 -44.76
CA THR A 163 99.88 19.76 -44.97
C THR A 163 99.98 18.79 -43.81
N THR A 164 101.16 18.52 -43.27
CA THR A 164 101.29 17.61 -42.11
C THR A 164 100.66 18.23 -40.85
N GLN A 165 100.76 19.55 -40.65
CA GLN A 165 100.06 20.26 -39.57
C GLN A 165 98.54 20.26 -39.76
N LEU A 166 98.04 20.47 -40.98
CA LEU A 166 96.61 20.42 -41.30
C LEU A 166 96.07 19.00 -41.12
N GLN A 167 96.81 17.99 -41.57
CA GLN A 167 96.43 16.59 -41.44
C GLN A 167 96.44 16.16 -39.98
N LYS A 168 97.42 16.61 -39.19
CA LYS A 168 97.42 16.43 -37.72
C LYS A 168 96.26 17.16 -37.04
N LYS A 169 95.90 18.37 -37.47
CA LYS A 169 94.72 19.09 -36.97
C LYS A 169 93.41 18.38 -37.35
N LEU A 170 93.32 17.85 -38.57
CA LEU A 170 92.18 17.08 -39.05
C LEU A 170 92.03 15.79 -38.23
N GLU A 171 93.11 15.04 -38.04
CA GLU A 171 93.15 13.84 -37.21
C GLU A 171 92.71 14.13 -35.77
N ASN A 172 93.21 15.24 -35.20
CA ASN A 172 92.83 15.67 -33.86
C ASN A 172 91.34 16.05 -33.77
N LEU A 173 90.80 16.77 -34.76
CA LEU A 173 89.38 17.09 -34.83
C LEU A 173 88.52 15.84 -34.99
N TRP A 174 88.98 14.88 -35.80
CA TRP A 174 88.29 13.62 -36.04
C TRP A 174 88.23 12.77 -34.77
N ASN A 175 89.36 12.65 -34.07
CA ASN A 175 89.42 11.98 -32.78
C ASN A 175 88.58 12.71 -31.72
N HIS A 176 88.56 14.04 -31.72
CA HIS A 176 87.71 14.83 -30.83
C HIS A 176 86.22 14.60 -31.10
N LEU A 177 85.80 14.60 -32.37
CA LEU A 177 84.43 14.29 -32.79
C LEU A 177 84.04 12.87 -32.39
N ARG A 178 84.92 11.89 -32.62
CA ARG A 178 84.69 10.50 -32.22
C ARG A 178 84.53 10.36 -30.71
N ASN A 179 85.35 11.07 -29.94
CA ASN A 179 85.26 11.10 -28.49
C ASN A 179 83.97 11.78 -28.01
N LEU A 180 83.56 12.88 -28.64
CA LEU A 180 82.29 13.55 -28.35
C LEU A 180 81.09 12.65 -28.66
N PHE A 181 81.09 11.94 -29.79
CA PHE A 181 80.05 10.99 -30.12
C PHE A 181 79.99 9.82 -29.14
N SER A 182 81.14 9.27 -28.75
CA SER A 182 81.23 8.22 -27.73
C SER A 182 80.71 8.70 -26.37
N HIS A 183 81.10 9.91 -25.95
CA HIS A 183 80.61 10.51 -24.71
C HIS A 183 79.11 10.82 -24.75
N TYR A 184 78.61 11.34 -25.87
CA TYR A 184 77.18 11.60 -26.07
C TYR A 184 76.39 10.30 -26.00
N TYR A 185 76.83 9.28 -26.75
CA TYR A 185 76.18 7.96 -26.78
C TYR A 185 76.09 7.37 -25.37
N LYS A 186 77.21 7.30 -24.64
CA LYS A 186 77.23 6.84 -23.24
C LYS A 186 76.34 7.66 -22.32
N ARG A 187 76.29 9.00 -22.50
CA ARG A 187 75.43 9.89 -21.70
C ARG A 187 73.94 9.73 -22.02
N THR A 188 73.59 9.33 -23.23
CA THR A 188 72.19 9.14 -23.67
C THR A 188 71.69 7.70 -23.57
N GLU A 189 72.59 6.71 -23.46
CA GLU A 189 72.24 5.29 -23.44
C GLU A 189 71.25 4.96 -22.30
N ASP A 190 71.53 5.44 -21.08
CA ASP A 190 70.64 5.21 -19.93
C ASP A 190 69.28 5.88 -20.11
N ARG A 191 69.25 7.08 -20.72
CA ARG A 191 67.99 7.77 -21.06
C ARG A 191 67.20 7.00 -22.12
N GLN A 192 67.87 6.44 -23.13
CA GLN A 192 67.22 5.62 -24.15
C GLN A 192 66.64 4.33 -23.57
N LYS A 193 67.38 3.64 -22.69
CA LYS A 193 66.87 2.46 -21.97
C LYS A 193 65.66 2.81 -21.09
N GLY A 194 65.73 3.93 -20.39
CA GLY A 194 64.61 4.45 -19.58
C GLY A 194 63.37 4.75 -20.43
N TYR A 195 63.56 5.43 -21.56
CA TYR A 195 62.49 5.71 -22.51
C TYR A 195 61.83 4.44 -23.06
N GLU A 196 62.63 3.47 -23.51
CA GLU A 196 62.09 2.21 -24.05
C GLU A 196 61.32 1.41 -22.98
N THR A 197 61.76 1.45 -21.72
CA THR A 197 61.05 0.80 -20.61
C THR A 197 59.70 1.47 -20.35
N ILE A 198 59.68 2.81 -20.32
CA ILE A 198 58.44 3.58 -20.14
C ILE A 198 57.49 3.37 -21.33
N LYS A 199 58.00 3.35 -22.56
CA LYS A 199 57.23 3.13 -23.78
C LYS A 199 56.55 1.75 -23.78
N LYS A 200 57.27 0.70 -23.38
CA LYS A 200 56.69 -0.65 -23.25
C LYS A 200 55.58 -0.67 -22.18
N LYS A 201 55.81 -0.01 -21.04
CA LYS A 201 54.80 0.10 -19.99
C LYS A 201 53.55 0.84 -20.48
N ASP A 202 53.72 1.98 -21.14
CA ASP A 202 52.63 2.78 -21.70
C ASP A 202 51.80 1.97 -22.70
N GLN A 203 52.44 1.17 -23.56
CA GLN A 203 51.73 0.30 -24.50
C GLN A 203 50.89 -0.77 -23.79
N VAL A 204 51.39 -1.37 -22.71
CA VAL A 204 50.64 -2.34 -21.89
C VAL A 204 49.48 -1.67 -21.15
N ASP A 205 49.73 -0.48 -20.61
CA ASP A 205 48.71 0.32 -19.91
C ASP A 205 47.59 0.73 -20.88
N GLN A 206 47.92 1.19 -22.08
CA GLN A 206 46.93 1.50 -23.14
C GLN A 206 46.08 0.29 -23.52
N GLN A 207 46.67 -0.90 -23.70
CA GLN A 207 45.91 -2.12 -23.97
C GLN A 207 44.98 -2.49 -22.81
N THR A 208 45.44 -2.29 -21.58
CA THR A 208 44.65 -2.57 -20.38
C THR A 208 43.48 -1.60 -20.26
N ILE A 209 43.72 -0.30 -20.49
CA ILE A 209 42.69 0.75 -20.53
C ILE A 209 41.63 0.42 -21.59
N ALA A 210 42.03 0.02 -22.79
CA ALA A 210 41.10 -0.37 -23.85
C ALA A 210 40.22 -1.57 -23.45
N ARG A 211 40.80 -2.62 -22.84
CA ARG A 211 40.04 -3.77 -22.33
C ARG A 211 39.06 -3.37 -21.23
N GLN A 212 39.47 -2.49 -20.32
CA GLN A 212 38.61 -2.01 -19.25
C GLN A 212 37.46 -1.15 -19.79
N HIS A 213 37.72 -0.29 -20.78
CA HIS A 213 36.65 0.48 -21.44
C HIS A 213 35.59 -0.42 -22.08
N LEU A 214 36.00 -1.49 -22.77
CA LEU A 214 35.07 -2.47 -23.33
C LEU A 214 34.27 -3.17 -22.23
N ARG A 215 34.92 -3.59 -21.13
CA ARG A 215 34.24 -4.23 -20.01
C ARG A 215 33.22 -3.30 -19.35
N ILE A 216 33.58 -2.03 -19.17
CA ILE A 216 32.69 -1.00 -18.64
C ILE A 216 31.48 -0.81 -19.56
N ALA A 217 31.68 -0.75 -20.88
CA ALA A 217 30.59 -0.63 -21.85
C ALA A 217 29.59 -1.79 -21.77
N ILE A 218 30.09 -3.04 -21.69
CA ILE A 218 29.23 -4.23 -21.55
C ILE A 218 28.44 -4.18 -20.24
N LEU A 219 29.10 -3.85 -19.13
CA LEU A 219 28.42 -3.71 -17.82
C LEU A 219 27.36 -2.62 -17.84
N PHE A 220 27.61 -1.49 -18.53
CA PHE A 220 26.61 -0.45 -18.71
C PHE A 220 25.39 -0.93 -19.50
N GLU A 221 25.58 -1.69 -20.58
CA GLU A 221 24.47 -2.29 -21.33
C GLU A 221 23.65 -3.26 -20.46
N GLU A 222 24.31 -4.08 -19.63
CA GLU A 222 23.63 -4.96 -18.68
C GLU A 222 22.82 -4.18 -17.64
N ILE A 223 23.38 -3.10 -17.08
CA ILE A 223 22.66 -2.21 -16.15
C ILE A 223 21.42 -1.62 -16.83
N VAL A 224 21.53 -1.19 -18.09
CA VAL A 224 20.38 -0.66 -18.85
C VAL A 224 19.32 -1.75 -19.06
N LYS A 225 19.72 -2.98 -19.43
CA LYS A 225 18.80 -4.12 -19.55
C LYS A 225 18.10 -4.44 -18.24
N PHE A 226 18.82 -4.47 -17.11
CA PHE A 226 18.22 -4.73 -15.79
C PHE A 226 17.30 -3.60 -15.36
N ARG A 227 17.64 -2.33 -15.61
CA ARG A 227 16.74 -1.20 -15.40
C ARG A 227 15.45 -1.32 -16.21
N GLY A 228 15.54 -1.73 -17.47
CA GLY A 228 14.38 -2.03 -18.30
C GLY A 228 13.49 -3.13 -17.70
N LYS A 229 14.09 -4.23 -17.23
CA LYS A 229 13.36 -5.31 -16.55
C LYS A 229 12.67 -4.82 -15.26
N ILE A 230 13.36 -4.06 -14.42
CA ILE A 230 12.78 -3.48 -13.20
C ILE A 230 11.59 -2.59 -13.53
N ALA A 231 11.69 -1.75 -14.56
CA ALA A 231 10.59 -0.90 -15.00
C ALA A 231 9.39 -1.73 -15.48
N SER A 232 9.63 -2.81 -16.23
CA SER A 232 8.57 -3.73 -16.68
C SER A 232 7.87 -4.44 -15.51
N TYR A 233 8.62 -4.95 -14.53
CA TYR A 233 8.06 -5.57 -13.34
C TYR A 233 7.29 -4.58 -12.48
N LYS A 234 7.78 -3.35 -12.33
CA LYS A 234 7.05 -2.28 -11.62
C LYS A 234 5.71 -1.99 -12.31
N LYS A 235 5.69 -1.91 -13.64
CA LYS A 235 4.45 -1.72 -14.42
C LYS A 235 3.50 -2.90 -14.25
N GLN A 236 4.00 -4.14 -14.35
CA GLN A 236 3.18 -5.34 -14.18
C GLN A 236 2.59 -5.45 -12.77
N SER A 237 3.40 -5.21 -11.75
CA SER A 237 2.96 -5.20 -10.35
C SER A 237 1.90 -4.12 -10.09
N ALA A 238 2.07 -2.92 -10.69
CA ALA A 238 1.06 -1.87 -10.58
C ALA A 238 -0.28 -2.26 -11.21
N ILE A 239 -0.26 -2.96 -12.36
CA ILE A 239 -1.48 -3.47 -13.02
C ILE A 239 -2.14 -4.54 -12.15
N GLN A 240 -1.37 -5.52 -11.66
CA GLN A 240 -1.89 -6.57 -10.78
C GLN A 240 -2.50 -6.00 -9.49
N LEU A 241 -1.85 -4.99 -8.89
CA LEU A 241 -2.39 -4.32 -7.71
C LEU A 241 -3.72 -3.61 -8.03
N GLN A 242 -3.82 -2.95 -9.18
CA GLN A 242 -5.08 -2.35 -9.60
C GLN A 242 -6.18 -3.37 -9.84
N GLU A 243 -5.87 -4.54 -10.41
CA GLU A 243 -6.81 -5.64 -10.59
C GLU A 243 -7.30 -6.19 -9.25
N ILE A 244 -6.39 -6.48 -8.31
CA ILE A 244 -6.74 -6.94 -6.95
C ILE A 244 -7.63 -5.91 -6.24
N ILE A 245 -7.32 -4.61 -6.34
CA ILE A 245 -8.16 -3.56 -5.75
C ILE A 245 -9.55 -3.53 -6.38
N ARG A 246 -9.65 -3.66 -7.71
CA ARG A 246 -10.95 -3.72 -8.41
C ARG A 246 -11.77 -4.93 -7.98
N GLU A 247 -11.16 -6.10 -7.89
CA GLU A 247 -11.79 -7.34 -7.46
C GLU A 247 -12.23 -7.27 -5.98
N SER A 248 -11.36 -6.76 -5.10
CA SER A 248 -11.69 -6.52 -3.70
C SER A 248 -12.89 -5.58 -3.55
N ASN A 249 -12.91 -4.47 -4.30
CA ASN A 249 -14.03 -3.52 -4.27
C ASN A 249 -15.32 -4.15 -4.82
N PHE A 250 -15.22 -4.97 -5.86
CA PHE A 250 -16.35 -5.71 -6.42
C PHE A 250 -16.97 -6.65 -5.38
N PHE A 251 -16.16 -7.49 -4.73
CA PHE A 251 -16.63 -8.40 -3.69
C PHE A 251 -17.20 -7.65 -2.48
N TYR A 252 -16.55 -6.56 -2.07
CA TYR A 252 -17.05 -5.73 -0.99
C TYR A 252 -18.44 -5.13 -1.31
N ASN A 253 -18.65 -4.65 -2.54
CA ASN A 253 -19.94 -4.13 -2.96
C ASN A 253 -21.03 -5.20 -2.99
N ILE A 254 -20.73 -6.41 -3.51
CA ILE A 254 -21.66 -7.54 -3.49
C ILE A 254 -22.00 -7.94 -2.04
N TYR A 255 -21.00 -8.02 -1.17
CA TYR A 255 -21.21 -8.31 0.24
C TYR A 255 -22.11 -7.26 0.89
N ARG A 256 -21.85 -5.97 0.62
CA ARG A 256 -22.68 -4.88 1.15
C ARG A 256 -24.14 -5.01 0.69
N GLU A 257 -24.36 -5.20 -0.60
CA GLU A 257 -25.70 -5.30 -1.18
C GLU A 257 -26.46 -6.54 -0.65
N THR A 258 -25.80 -7.68 -0.59
CA THR A 258 -26.40 -8.92 -0.04
C THR A 258 -26.73 -8.77 1.44
N ASN A 259 -25.87 -8.12 2.22
CA ASN A 259 -26.12 -7.84 3.62
C ASN A 259 -27.29 -6.85 3.81
N GLU A 260 -27.38 -5.79 3.00
CA GLU A 260 -28.52 -4.86 3.00
C GLU A 260 -29.85 -5.60 2.67
N ARG A 261 -29.83 -6.48 1.66
CA ARG A 261 -30.97 -7.34 1.31
C ARG A 261 -31.32 -8.31 2.44
N PHE A 262 -30.32 -8.88 3.11
CA PHE A 262 -30.53 -9.78 4.25
C PHE A 262 -31.16 -9.06 5.45
N ILE A 263 -30.61 -7.91 5.84
CA ILE A 263 -31.13 -7.10 6.95
C ILE A 263 -32.56 -6.65 6.68
N SER A 264 -32.85 -6.19 5.45
CA SER A 264 -34.22 -5.79 5.07
C SER A 264 -35.19 -6.98 4.99
N GLY A 265 -34.73 -8.16 4.55
CA GLY A 265 -35.48 -9.41 4.63
C GLY A 265 -35.83 -9.78 6.07
N TYR A 266 -34.82 -9.82 6.95
CA TYR A 266 -34.98 -10.12 8.37
C TYR A 266 -35.98 -9.20 9.07
N LYS A 267 -35.94 -7.88 8.78
CA LYS A 267 -36.91 -6.91 9.32
C LYS A 267 -38.34 -7.25 8.89
N ARG A 268 -38.56 -7.50 7.59
CA ARG A 268 -39.88 -7.87 7.06
C ARG A 268 -40.40 -9.18 7.65
N ASP A 269 -39.55 -10.18 7.79
CA ASP A 269 -39.96 -11.47 8.35
C ASP A 269 -40.29 -11.37 9.84
N LYS A 270 -39.52 -10.57 10.59
CA LYS A 270 -39.83 -10.25 11.99
C LYS A 270 -41.18 -9.54 12.13
N GLU A 271 -41.47 -8.57 11.27
CA GLU A 271 -42.77 -7.87 11.26
C GLU A 271 -43.92 -8.83 10.93
N LYS A 272 -43.78 -9.67 9.89
CA LYS A 272 -44.78 -10.68 9.52
C LYS A 272 -45.03 -11.67 10.65
N ALA A 273 -43.98 -12.18 11.29
CA ALA A 273 -44.10 -13.09 12.43
C ALA A 273 -44.80 -12.42 13.61
N MET A 274 -44.53 -11.14 13.87
CA MET A 274 -45.21 -10.36 14.91
C MET A 274 -46.70 -10.20 14.62
N ILE A 275 -47.08 -9.87 13.38
CA ILE A 275 -48.49 -9.77 12.96
C ILE A 275 -49.18 -11.12 13.10
N MET A 276 -48.57 -12.20 12.58
CA MET A 276 -49.12 -13.55 12.67
C MET A 276 -49.35 -13.97 14.13
N SER A 277 -48.39 -13.69 15.02
CA SER A 277 -48.50 -13.99 16.45
C SER A 277 -49.64 -13.19 17.11
N LYS A 278 -49.84 -11.92 16.74
CA LYS A 278 -50.96 -11.11 17.23
C LYS A 278 -52.31 -11.67 16.78
N GLU A 279 -52.47 -11.96 15.51
CA GLU A 279 -53.72 -12.51 14.95
C GLU A 279 -54.03 -13.90 15.49
N TYR A 280 -53.00 -14.76 15.64
CA TYR A 280 -53.13 -16.04 16.30
C TYR A 280 -53.64 -15.89 17.74
N ASN A 281 -53.00 -15.05 18.56
CA ASN A 281 -53.42 -14.81 19.94
C ASN A 281 -54.84 -14.23 20.03
N ARG A 282 -55.22 -13.36 19.10
CA ARG A 282 -56.59 -12.82 19.01
C ARG A 282 -57.60 -13.93 18.72
N SER A 283 -57.28 -14.81 17.78
CA SER A 283 -58.11 -15.94 17.39
C SER A 283 -58.25 -16.96 18.52
N VAL A 284 -57.15 -17.28 19.22
CA VAL A 284 -57.17 -18.17 20.39
C VAL A 284 -58.06 -17.59 21.50
N LYS A 285 -57.87 -16.32 21.88
CA LYS A 285 -58.73 -15.67 22.89
C LYS A 285 -60.20 -15.67 22.51
N TYR A 286 -60.50 -15.45 21.22
CA TYR A 286 -61.86 -15.53 20.72
C TYR A 286 -62.44 -16.94 20.89
N MET A 287 -61.69 -17.97 20.50
CA MET A 287 -62.09 -19.38 20.66
C MET A 287 -62.24 -19.77 22.14
N GLU A 288 -61.34 -19.33 23.02
CA GLU A 288 -61.48 -19.53 24.48
C GLU A 288 -62.76 -18.87 25.02
N SER A 289 -63.09 -17.67 24.55
CA SER A 289 -64.33 -16.98 24.93
C SER A 289 -65.59 -17.70 24.42
N LEU A 290 -65.52 -18.37 23.26
CA LEU A 290 -66.59 -19.22 22.76
C LEU A 290 -66.69 -20.52 23.56
N MET A 291 -65.55 -21.13 23.91
CA MET A 291 -65.51 -22.36 24.70
C MET A 291 -66.13 -22.13 26.09
N THR A 292 -65.77 -21.03 26.76
CA THR A 292 -66.37 -20.68 28.06
C THR A 292 -67.89 -20.44 27.97
N LYS A 293 -68.38 -19.87 26.86
CA LYS A 293 -69.84 -19.75 26.61
C LYS A 293 -70.48 -21.12 26.39
N ALA A 294 -69.85 -21.99 25.62
CA ALA A 294 -70.34 -23.35 25.37
C ALA A 294 -70.37 -24.19 26.65
N GLU A 295 -69.33 -24.12 27.49
CA GLU A 295 -69.28 -24.76 28.81
C GLU A 295 -70.38 -24.25 29.74
N ARG A 296 -70.63 -22.93 29.77
CA ARG A 296 -71.75 -22.35 30.54
C ARG A 296 -73.10 -22.87 30.07
N ILE A 297 -73.32 -22.90 28.75
CA ILE A 297 -74.57 -23.45 28.17
C ILE A 297 -74.70 -24.93 28.56
N HIS A 298 -73.63 -25.71 28.44
CA HIS A 298 -73.63 -27.12 28.83
C HIS A 298 -73.94 -27.31 30.32
N ALA A 299 -73.33 -26.52 31.20
CA ALA A 299 -73.61 -26.54 32.64
C ALA A 299 -75.09 -26.19 32.93
N TYR A 300 -75.64 -25.16 32.29
CA TYR A 300 -77.07 -24.84 32.43
C TYR A 300 -77.96 -25.99 31.92
N MET A 301 -77.63 -26.58 30.77
CA MET A 301 -78.35 -27.74 30.25
C MET A 301 -78.31 -28.92 31.23
N GLN A 302 -77.16 -29.22 31.83
CA GLN A 302 -77.05 -30.27 32.84
C GLN A 302 -77.88 -29.98 34.09
N ILE A 303 -77.91 -28.72 34.57
CA ILE A 303 -78.74 -28.30 35.71
C ILE A 303 -80.23 -28.44 35.35
N CYS A 304 -80.66 -27.91 34.21
CA CYS A 304 -82.05 -28.01 33.75
C CYS A 304 -82.49 -29.47 33.59
N ARG A 305 -81.62 -30.33 33.03
CA ARG A 305 -81.88 -31.76 32.86
C ARG A 305 -82.15 -32.51 34.16
N LYS A 306 -81.68 -32.02 35.32
CA LYS A 306 -82.02 -32.64 36.63
C LYS A 306 -83.51 -32.53 36.95
N TYR A 307 -84.17 -31.45 36.55
CA TYR A 307 -85.57 -31.17 36.87
C TYR A 307 -86.57 -31.68 35.81
N GLU A 308 -86.08 -32.25 34.72
CA GLU A 308 -86.90 -32.86 33.66
C GLU A 308 -87.40 -34.25 34.07
N THR A 309 -88.62 -34.59 33.67
CA THR A 309 -89.23 -35.91 33.90
C THR A 309 -88.53 -37.00 33.07
N GLN A 310 -88.72 -38.28 33.43
CA GLN A 310 -88.15 -39.40 32.66
C GLN A 310 -88.68 -39.42 31.22
N ASP A 311 -89.97 -39.11 31.02
CA ASP A 311 -90.60 -39.07 29.70
C ASP A 311 -89.97 -38.00 28.79
N GLU A 312 -89.69 -36.81 29.34
CA GLU A 312 -89.02 -35.72 28.61
C GLU A 312 -87.54 -36.00 28.32
N LYS A 313 -86.89 -36.89 29.08
CA LYS A 313 -85.50 -37.30 28.89
C LYS A 313 -85.34 -38.37 27.80
N ILE A 314 -86.31 -39.26 27.67
CA ILE A 314 -86.31 -40.39 26.73
C ILE A 314 -86.88 -39.97 25.36
N LEU A 315 -87.82 -39.02 25.34
CA LEU A 315 -88.38 -38.45 24.11
C LEU A 315 -88.10 -36.93 24.01
N PRO A 316 -86.88 -36.51 23.59
CA PRO A 316 -86.58 -35.09 23.34
C PRO A 316 -87.39 -34.50 22.18
N ILE A 317 -87.99 -35.36 21.35
CA ILE A 317 -88.77 -35.01 20.17
C ILE A 317 -90.18 -35.55 20.37
N MET A 318 -91.07 -34.70 20.87
CA MET A 318 -92.52 -34.97 20.80
C MET A 318 -92.98 -34.59 19.39
N ASP A 319 -93.06 -35.59 18.50
CA ASP A 319 -93.72 -35.49 17.20
C ASP A 319 -95.26 -35.58 17.30
N SER A 320 -95.81 -35.41 18.50
CA SER A 320 -97.22 -35.70 18.78
C SER A 320 -98.22 -34.64 18.30
N TYR A 321 -97.79 -33.60 17.57
CA TYR A 321 -98.68 -32.78 16.76
C TYR A 321 -97.99 -32.32 15.47
N PRO A 322 -98.23 -32.98 14.32
CA PRO A 322 -97.95 -32.37 13.03
C PRO A 322 -98.94 -31.22 12.84
N MET A 323 -98.52 -30.01 13.18
CA MET A 323 -99.17 -28.81 12.66
C MET A 323 -98.88 -28.80 11.16
N ARG A 324 -99.77 -29.40 10.36
CA ARG A 324 -99.81 -29.23 8.90
C ARG A 324 -100.04 -27.74 8.65
N LEU A 325 -98.97 -27.02 8.36
CA LEU A 325 -99.07 -25.70 7.75
C LEU A 325 -99.68 -25.86 6.35
N PRO A 326 -100.54 -24.93 5.89
CA PRO A 326 -101.16 -25.03 4.58
C PRO A 326 -100.07 -25.04 3.52
N THR A 327 -100.06 -26.10 2.70
CA THR A 327 -99.32 -26.13 1.43
C THR A 327 -99.85 -25.01 0.55
N ILE A 328 -99.07 -23.95 0.43
CA ILE A 328 -99.17 -22.99 -0.67
C ILE A 328 -97.89 -23.13 -1.48
N ASP A 329 -98.08 -23.20 -2.79
CA ASP A 329 -97.14 -23.57 -3.83
C ASP A 329 -95.80 -22.83 -3.79
N ASN A 330 -94.75 -23.61 -4.11
CA ASN A 330 -93.56 -23.27 -4.89
C ASN A 330 -93.05 -21.81 -4.82
N ASP A 331 -92.13 -21.54 -3.89
CA ASP A 331 -90.91 -20.71 -4.09
C ASP A 331 -90.11 -20.52 -2.80
N ILE A 332 -89.88 -21.60 -2.03
CA ILE A 332 -89.25 -21.50 -0.71
C ILE A 332 -88.14 -22.54 -0.50
N LEU A 333 -87.15 -22.55 -1.40
CA LEU A 333 -85.87 -23.24 -1.15
C LEU A 333 -85.02 -22.56 -0.04
N PRO A 334 -84.98 -21.21 0.10
CA PRO A 334 -84.17 -20.54 1.13
C PRO A 334 -84.68 -20.77 2.56
N LEU A 335 -86.00 -20.79 2.77
CA LEU A 335 -86.57 -20.95 4.11
C LEU A 335 -86.47 -22.40 4.59
N GLN A 336 -86.56 -23.41 3.70
CA GLN A 336 -86.33 -24.80 4.10
C GLN A 336 -84.88 -25.05 4.52
N MET A 337 -83.90 -24.42 3.86
CA MET A 337 -82.49 -24.46 4.30
C MET A 337 -82.28 -23.70 5.61
N ALA A 338 -82.82 -22.48 5.75
CA ALA A 338 -82.75 -21.74 7.00
C ALA A 338 -83.46 -22.48 8.16
N MET A 339 -84.56 -23.19 7.89
CA MET A 339 -85.25 -24.00 8.89
C MET A 339 -84.43 -25.20 9.36
N LYS A 340 -83.57 -25.79 8.50
CA LYS A 340 -82.60 -26.81 8.94
C LYS A 340 -81.58 -26.26 9.91
N ASP A 341 -81.05 -25.05 9.67
CA ASP A 341 -80.07 -24.41 10.54
C ASP A 341 -80.64 -24.06 11.92
N PHE A 342 -81.93 -23.71 11.99
CA PHE A 342 -82.61 -23.37 13.25
C PHE A 342 -83.44 -24.50 13.87
N GLN A 343 -83.46 -25.69 13.25
CA GLN A 343 -84.29 -26.82 13.70
C GLN A 343 -84.06 -27.16 15.18
N ARG A 344 -82.80 -27.17 15.61
CA ARG A 344 -82.42 -27.43 17.02
C ARG A 344 -82.97 -26.38 17.99
N SER A 345 -83.01 -25.11 17.58
CA SER A 345 -83.59 -24.01 18.37
C SER A 345 -85.11 -24.15 18.47
N ILE A 346 -85.77 -24.49 17.36
CA ILE A 346 -87.21 -24.71 17.33
C ILE A 346 -87.61 -25.85 18.27
N HIS A 347 -86.86 -26.97 18.28
CA HIS A 347 -87.09 -28.06 19.23
C HIS A 347 -86.92 -27.64 20.69
N PHE A 348 -85.88 -26.83 20.99
CA PHE A 348 -85.69 -26.27 22.33
C PHE A 348 -86.90 -25.43 22.79
N TRP A 349 -87.38 -24.52 21.93
CA TRP A 349 -88.52 -23.67 22.25
C TRP A 349 -89.83 -24.45 22.43
N ARG A 350 -90.06 -25.49 21.62
CA ARG A 350 -91.20 -26.41 21.80
C ARG A 350 -91.15 -27.07 23.16
N ARG A 351 -89.99 -27.61 23.54
CA ARG A 351 -89.77 -28.26 24.85
C ARG A 351 -90.04 -27.31 26.02
N LEU A 352 -89.56 -26.08 25.92
CA LEU A 352 -89.83 -25.04 26.92
C LEU A 352 -91.33 -24.68 26.99
N GLY A 353 -92.00 -24.59 25.83
CA GLY A 353 -93.44 -24.34 25.74
C GLY A 353 -94.26 -25.39 26.48
N PHE A 354 -93.97 -26.68 26.27
CA PHE A 354 -94.62 -27.78 26.98
C PHE A 354 -94.39 -27.71 28.49
N ALA A 355 -93.15 -27.50 28.94
CA ALA A 355 -92.85 -27.36 30.36
C ALA A 355 -93.64 -26.21 31.02
N ARG A 356 -93.84 -25.09 30.30
CA ARG A 356 -94.67 -23.98 30.78
C ARG A 356 -96.15 -24.36 30.91
N LEU A 357 -96.70 -25.10 29.94
CA LEU A 357 -98.09 -25.57 30.00
C LEU A 357 -98.32 -26.48 31.20
N ILE A 358 -97.44 -27.46 31.42
CA ILE A 358 -97.48 -28.35 32.59
C ILE A 358 -97.39 -27.54 33.88
N ALA A 359 -96.48 -26.56 33.95
CA ALA A 359 -96.34 -25.72 35.13
C ALA A 359 -97.59 -24.87 35.42
N THR A 360 -98.25 -24.35 34.39
CA THR A 360 -99.51 -23.61 34.56
C THR A 360 -100.65 -24.51 35.03
N GLU A 361 -100.76 -25.73 34.50
CA GLU A 361 -101.76 -26.70 34.92
C GLU A 361 -101.56 -27.11 36.38
N LEU A 362 -100.32 -27.40 36.78
CA LEU A 362 -99.97 -27.67 38.17
C LEU A 362 -100.26 -26.48 39.09
N ARG A 363 -100.03 -25.24 38.66
CA ARG A 363 -100.39 -24.03 39.43
C ARG A 363 -101.89 -23.90 39.61
N ILE A 364 -102.68 -24.15 38.56
CA ILE A 364 -104.15 -24.12 38.63
C ILE A 364 -104.64 -25.18 39.61
N LYS A 365 -104.18 -26.43 39.47
CA LYS A 365 -104.54 -27.54 40.36
C LYS A 365 -104.13 -27.26 41.81
N ARG A 366 -102.94 -26.72 42.03
CA ARG A 366 -102.46 -26.30 43.36
C ARG A 366 -103.37 -25.23 43.95
N ASN A 367 -103.74 -24.20 43.18
CA ASN A 367 -104.62 -23.13 43.66
C ASN A 367 -106.04 -23.65 43.97
N GLN A 368 -106.56 -24.58 43.17
CA GLN A 368 -107.83 -25.27 43.45
C GLN A 368 -107.75 -26.07 44.75
N LEU A 369 -106.67 -26.84 44.94
CA LEU A 369 -106.43 -27.57 46.18
C LEU A 369 -106.32 -26.61 47.36
N PHE A 370 -105.58 -25.50 47.26
CA PHE A 370 -105.53 -24.47 48.32
C PHE A 370 -106.91 -23.91 48.66
N ALA A 371 -107.73 -23.60 47.66
CA ALA A 371 -109.10 -23.13 47.88
C ALA A 371 -109.95 -24.19 48.59
N GLN A 372 -109.79 -25.47 48.22
CA GLN A 372 -110.45 -26.58 48.92
C GLN A 372 -109.92 -26.76 50.35
N THR A 373 -108.61 -26.66 50.59
CA THR A 373 -108.02 -26.75 51.92
C THR A 373 -108.48 -25.58 52.80
N ASP A 374 -108.56 -24.37 52.26
CA ASP A 374 -109.09 -23.20 52.98
C ASP A 374 -110.59 -23.36 53.25
N HIS A 375 -111.35 -23.94 52.32
CA HIS A 375 -112.75 -24.29 52.55
C HIS A 375 -112.91 -25.35 53.64
N LEU A 376 -112.09 -26.41 53.63
CA LEU A 376 -112.06 -27.45 54.65
C LEU A 376 -111.61 -26.87 56.00
N ARG A 377 -110.60 -26.00 56.03
CA ARG A 377 -110.11 -25.34 57.25
C ARG A 377 -111.14 -24.36 57.83
N LYS A 378 -111.91 -23.67 56.98
CA LYS A 378 -113.09 -22.87 57.39
C LYS A 378 -114.24 -23.75 57.90
N SER A 379 -114.47 -24.91 57.29
CA SER A 379 -115.48 -25.88 57.70
C SER A 379 -115.13 -26.53 59.04
N VAL A 380 -113.86 -26.88 59.24
CA VAL A 380 -113.32 -27.35 60.53
C VAL A 380 -113.44 -26.26 61.59
N LYS A 381 -113.06 -25.00 61.29
CA LYS A 381 -113.30 -23.86 62.22
C LYS A 381 -114.79 -23.70 62.59
N ARG A 382 -115.72 -23.87 61.65
CA ARG A 382 -117.17 -23.85 61.92
C ARG A 382 -117.65 -25.02 62.79
N SER A 383 -117.08 -26.21 62.61
CA SER A 383 -117.39 -27.37 63.46
C SER A 383 -116.86 -27.22 64.89
N PHE A 384 -115.80 -26.43 65.10
CA PHE A 384 -115.33 -26.08 66.44
C PHE A 384 -116.18 -24.97 67.10
N THR A 385 -116.72 -24.00 66.35
CA THR A 385 -117.63 -22.98 66.90
C THR A 385 -119.04 -23.50 67.21
N ASN A 386 -119.51 -24.54 66.52
CA ASN A 386 -120.78 -25.22 66.83
C ASN A 386 -120.66 -26.26 67.97
N ARG A 387 -119.48 -26.43 68.57
CA ARG A 387 -119.27 -27.23 69.79
C ARG A 387 -119.19 -26.37 71.07
N THR A 388 -119.35 -25.06 70.96
CA THR A 388 -119.40 -24.10 72.09
C THR A 388 -120.74 -23.36 72.12
N SER A 389 -121.84 -24.09 71.96
CA SER A 389 -123.22 -23.64 72.20
C SER A 389 -123.94 -24.69 73.05
#